data_AF-A0A935VA25-F1
#
_entry.id   AF-A0A935VA25-F1
#
_cell.length_a   1.000
_cell.length_b   1.000
_cell.length_c   1.000
_cell.angle_alpha   90.00
_cell.angle_beta   90.00
_cell.angle_gamma   90.00
#
_symmetry.space_group_name_H-M   'P 1'
#
loop_
_entity.id
_entity.type
_entity.pdbx_description
1 polymer ?
#
loop_
_entity_poly.entity_id
_entity_poly.type
_entity_poly.pdbx_seq_one_letter_code
_entity_poly.pdbx_strand_id
1 'polypeptide(L)'
;MMQMTGTGALSGFNRSITVPLSGFNNNLFIFAPRAAFAPVQTAAALCNWLNGQVVGVGDPDFDLLRILGGYNYGMPSPGQIQLVSTGSGWAVSKLFRYHAPYRIHRRTRRSVGRQVRQQHPAAAL
;
A
#
# COMPACT_ATOMS: atom_id res chain seq x y z
N MET A 1 5.80 -6.32 -0.06
CA MET A 1 5.98 -6.26 1.41
C MET A 1 6.38 -4.84 1.78
N MET A 2 5.79 -4.24 2.81
CA MET A 2 6.07 -2.86 3.24
C MET A 2 6.79 -2.86 4.60
N GLN A 3 7.95 -2.21 4.69
CA GLN A 3 8.62 -1.99 5.98
C GLN A 3 7.96 -0.80 6.69
N MET A 4 7.51 -1.01 7.92
CA MET A 4 6.94 0.04 8.75
C MET A 4 7.77 0.22 10.01
N THR A 5 8.26 1.44 10.20
CA THR A 5 9.00 1.86 11.38
C THR A 5 8.19 2.93 12.11
N GLY A 6 7.86 2.65 13.37
CA GLY A 6 7.11 3.58 14.21
C GLY A 6 8.02 4.68 14.76
N THR A 7 7.42 5.84 14.98
CA THR A 7 8.06 7.01 15.60
C THR A 7 7.22 7.48 16.79
N GLY A 8 7.79 8.30 17.68
CA GLY A 8 7.09 8.82 18.85
C GLY A 8 6.61 7.70 19.79
N ALA A 9 5.31 7.67 20.09
CA ALA A 9 4.69 6.63 20.93
C ALA A 9 4.75 5.21 20.32
N LEU A 10 5.12 5.08 19.05
CA LEU A 10 5.35 3.80 18.37
C LEU A 10 6.85 3.52 18.15
N SER A 11 7.73 4.29 18.81
CA SER A 11 9.17 4.02 18.78
C SER A 11 9.46 2.58 19.21
N GLY A 12 10.23 1.86 18.40
CA GLY A 12 10.50 0.42 18.58
C GLY A 12 9.60 -0.51 17.75
N PHE A 13 8.49 -0.01 17.17
CA PHE A 13 7.75 -0.76 16.17
C PHE A 13 8.57 -0.85 14.88
N ASN A 14 8.99 -2.06 14.49
CA ASN A 14 9.72 -2.29 13.26
C ASN A 14 9.33 -3.64 12.67
N ARG A 15 8.39 -3.62 11.72
CA ARG A 15 7.86 -4.85 11.12
C ARG A 15 7.67 -4.70 9.62
N SER A 16 7.85 -5.83 8.95
CA SER A 16 7.42 -5.98 7.57
C SER A 16 5.96 -6.43 7.55
N ILE A 17 5.10 -5.65 6.91
CA ILE A 17 3.68 -5.97 6.76
C ILE A 17 3.40 -6.30 5.30
N THR A 18 2.83 -7.48 5.07
CA THR A 18 2.32 -7.87 3.76
C THR A 18 0.91 -7.35 3.61
N VAL A 19 0.76 -6.25 2.88
CA VAL A 19 -0.55 -5.75 2.46
C VAL A 19 -0.86 -6.36 1.09
N PRO A 20 -1.85 -7.25 0.98
CA PRO A 20 -2.31 -7.71 -0.33
C PRO A 20 -2.90 -6.50 -1.06
N LEU A 21 -2.26 -6.12 -2.16
CA LEU A 21 -2.73 -5.08 -3.04
C LEU A 21 -3.76 -5.71 -3.99
N SER A 22 -4.95 -5.11 -4.06
CA SER A 22 -6.05 -5.45 -4.94
C SER A 22 -6.34 -4.29 -5.89
N GLY A 23 -6.87 -4.59 -7.09
CA GLY A 23 -7.02 -3.59 -8.16
C GLY A 23 -6.03 -3.74 -9.32
N PHE A 24 -5.22 -4.81 -9.35
CA PHE A 24 -4.47 -5.25 -10.54
C PHE A 24 -5.38 -5.84 -11.62
N ASN A 25 -6.46 -5.13 -11.96
CA ASN A 25 -7.28 -5.45 -13.12
C ASN A 25 -6.67 -4.78 -14.35
N ASN A 26 -7.13 -5.15 -15.55
CA ASN A 26 -6.59 -4.71 -16.85
C ASN A 26 -6.54 -3.18 -17.06
N ASN A 27 -7.13 -2.38 -16.16
CA ASN A 27 -7.18 -0.91 -16.19
C ASN A 27 -6.48 -0.24 -15.00
N LEU A 28 -5.54 -0.93 -14.32
CA LEU A 28 -4.77 -0.32 -13.22
C LEU A 28 -4.00 0.92 -13.70
N PHE A 29 -3.39 0.83 -14.88
CA PHE A 29 -2.70 1.92 -15.53
C PHE A 29 -3.33 2.19 -16.90
N ILE A 30 -3.62 3.46 -17.17
CA ILE A 30 -3.99 3.94 -18.50
C ILE A 30 -2.77 4.66 -19.06
N PHE A 31 -2.41 4.32 -20.29
CA PHE A 31 -1.27 4.91 -20.99
C PHE A 31 -1.77 5.79 -22.13
N ALA A 32 -1.16 6.95 -22.28
CA ALA A 32 -1.33 7.76 -23.49
C ALA A 32 -0.77 7.01 -24.72
N PRO A 33 -1.25 7.31 -25.94
CA PRO A 33 -0.70 6.79 -27.17
C PRO A 33 0.82 7.00 -27.24
N ARG A 34 1.52 6.03 -27.86
CA ARG A 34 2.96 6.09 -28.06
C ARG A 34 3.29 6.44 -29.50
N ALA A 35 4.43 7.07 -29.74
CA ALA A 35 4.93 7.31 -31.08
C ALA A 35 5.34 5.97 -31.74
N ALA A 36 4.70 5.62 -32.84
CA ALA A 36 4.99 4.38 -33.56
C ALA A 36 6.47 4.32 -33.99
N PHE A 37 7.10 3.16 -33.82
CA PHE A 37 8.49 2.87 -34.24
C PHE A 37 9.59 3.74 -33.63
N ALA A 38 9.28 4.61 -32.67
CA ALA A 38 10.30 5.37 -31.96
C ALA A 38 11.24 4.41 -31.18
N PRO A 39 12.57 4.57 -31.29
CA PRO A 39 13.54 3.76 -30.54
C PRO A 39 13.36 3.86 -29.02
N VAL A 40 12.82 5.00 -28.56
CA VAL A 40 12.41 5.26 -27.19
C VAL A 40 10.91 5.52 -27.17
N GLN A 41 10.17 4.69 -26.44
CA GLN A 41 8.73 4.82 -26.26
C GLN A 41 8.47 5.53 -24.94
N THR A 42 7.95 6.75 -25.01
CA THR A 42 7.52 7.52 -23.84
C THR A 42 6.00 7.65 -23.87
N ALA A 43 5.34 7.34 -22.75
CA ALA A 43 3.92 7.60 -22.58
C ALA A 43 3.65 8.17 -21.19
N ALA A 44 2.72 9.13 -21.13
CA ALA A 44 2.08 9.49 -19.88
C ALA A 44 1.30 8.26 -19.36
N ALA A 45 1.37 8.04 -18.06
CA ALA A 45 0.70 6.95 -17.37
C ALA A 45 -0.17 7.54 -16.25
N LEU A 46 -1.38 7.01 -16.12
CA LEU A 46 -2.31 7.33 -15.04
C LEU A 46 -2.64 6.06 -14.31
N CYS A 47 -2.47 6.02 -12.98
CA CYS A 47 -3.03 4.91 -12.22
C CYS A 47 -4.46 5.23 -11.81
N ASN A 48 -5.34 4.28 -12.08
CA ASN A 48 -6.77 4.47 -11.95
C ASN A 48 -7.28 3.99 -10.57
N TRP A 49 -6.88 2.79 -10.14
CA TRP A 49 -7.29 2.18 -8.86
C TRP A 49 -6.16 1.40 -8.19
N LEU A 50 -5.59 1.93 -7.12
CA LEU A 50 -4.69 1.21 -6.23
C LEU A 50 -5.35 1.08 -4.86
N ASN A 51 -5.61 -0.14 -4.41
CA ASN A 51 -6.08 -0.36 -3.06
C ASN A 51 -5.45 -1.61 -2.44
N GLY A 52 -5.37 -1.64 -1.12
CA GLY A 52 -4.92 -2.81 -0.40
C GLY A 52 -5.31 -2.69 1.06
N GLN A 53 -5.61 -3.81 1.70
CA GLN A 53 -5.92 -3.79 3.12
C GLN A 53 -5.49 -5.05 3.85
N VAL A 54 -5.13 -4.85 5.11
CA VAL A 54 -5.05 -5.91 6.11
C VAL A 54 -6.23 -5.72 7.05
N VAL A 55 -6.99 -6.78 7.26
CA VAL A 55 -8.12 -6.86 8.20
C VAL A 55 -7.73 -7.87 9.27
N GLY A 56 -8.08 -7.62 10.53
CA GLY A 56 -7.58 -8.25 11.77
C GLY A 56 -7.60 -9.78 11.94
N VAL A 57 -7.70 -10.56 10.86
CA VAL A 57 -7.30 -11.98 10.78
C VAL A 57 -5.83 -12.13 10.35
N GLY A 58 -5.25 -11.12 9.67
CA GLY A 58 -3.90 -11.18 9.11
C GLY A 58 -2.80 -10.44 9.87
N ASP A 59 -3.13 -9.55 10.82
CA ASP A 59 -2.14 -8.86 11.65
C ASP A 59 -2.70 -8.50 13.04
N PRO A 60 -1.97 -8.78 14.14
CA PRO A 60 -2.46 -8.56 15.51
C PRO A 60 -2.48 -7.08 15.93
N ASP A 61 -1.73 -6.20 15.27
CA ASP A 61 -1.53 -4.81 15.70
C ASP A 61 -2.57 -3.85 15.06
N PHE A 62 -3.19 -4.26 13.96
CA PHE A 62 -4.14 -3.44 13.21
C PHE A 62 -5.51 -4.11 13.07
N ASP A 63 -6.56 -3.40 13.50
CA ASP A 63 -7.94 -3.72 13.11
C ASP A 63 -8.15 -3.48 11.62
N LEU A 64 -7.58 -2.38 11.13
CA LEU A 64 -7.60 -1.99 9.73
C LEU A 64 -6.30 -1.26 9.40
N LEU A 65 -5.58 -1.77 8.42
CA LEU A 65 -4.55 -1.02 7.70
C LEU A 65 -4.95 -0.99 6.22
N ARG A 66 -5.31 0.18 5.70
CA ARG A 66 -5.77 0.33 4.31
C ARG A 66 -4.93 1.37 3.56
N ILE A 67 -4.50 1.01 2.36
CA ILE A 67 -3.82 1.86 1.39
C ILE A 67 -4.79 2.13 0.25
N LEU A 68 -4.94 3.40 -0.14
CA LEU A 68 -5.73 3.85 -1.29
C LEU A 68 -4.89 4.83 -2.12
N GLY A 69 -4.94 4.72 -3.44
CA GLY A 69 -4.26 5.61 -4.37
C GLY A 69 -4.85 5.53 -5.78
N GLY A 70 -4.64 6.57 -6.59
CA GLY A 70 -5.08 6.60 -7.99
C GLY A 70 -6.20 7.60 -8.29
N TYR A 71 -6.36 7.89 -9.58
CA TYR A 71 -7.22 8.94 -10.11
C TYR A 71 -8.68 8.80 -9.65
N ASN A 72 -9.25 7.58 -9.68
CA ASN A 72 -10.65 7.38 -9.31
C ASN A 72 -10.91 7.46 -7.79
N TYR A 73 -9.86 7.50 -6.97
CA TYR A 73 -9.97 7.84 -5.56
C TYR A 73 -9.78 9.35 -5.30
N GLY A 74 -9.81 10.18 -6.35
CA GLY A 74 -9.67 11.63 -6.28
C GLY A 74 -8.23 12.10 -6.05
N MET A 75 -7.25 11.23 -6.31
CA MET A 75 -5.83 11.49 -6.04
C MET A 75 -5.10 11.78 -7.37
N PRO A 76 -4.34 12.89 -7.49
CA PRO A 76 -3.57 13.15 -8.70
C PRO A 76 -2.60 12.00 -8.95
N SER A 77 -2.65 11.34 -10.11
CA SER A 77 -1.76 10.22 -10.42
C SER A 77 -0.94 10.44 -11.71
N PRO A 78 -0.24 11.59 -11.85
CA PRO A 78 0.62 11.80 -13.02
C PRO A 78 1.84 10.89 -12.93
N GLY A 79 2.02 10.04 -13.94
CA GLY A 79 3.21 9.22 -14.13
C GLY A 79 3.69 9.26 -15.57
N GLN A 80 4.89 8.72 -15.79
CA GLN A 80 5.47 8.51 -17.11
C GLN A 80 6.16 7.16 -17.14
N ILE A 81 5.98 6.41 -18.22
CA ILE A 81 6.74 5.20 -18.52
C ILE A 81 7.67 5.45 -19.71
N GLN A 82 8.88 4.88 -19.64
CA GLN A 82 9.83 4.91 -20.74
C GLN A 82 10.35 3.48 -21.03
N LEU A 83 10.10 3.02 -22.25
CA LEU A 83 10.63 1.77 -22.78
C LEU A 83 11.71 2.10 -23.82
N VAL A 84 12.79 1.33 -23.84
CA VAL A 84 13.87 1.47 -24.81
C VAL A 84 14.02 0.14 -25.54
N SER A 85 14.06 0.18 -26.86
CA SER A 85 14.32 -1.02 -27.65
C SER A 85 15.78 -1.43 -27.51
N THR A 86 16.04 -2.71 -27.26
CA THR A 86 17.41 -3.26 -27.11
C THR A 86 17.80 -4.18 -28.28
N GLY A 87 17.13 -4.06 -29.43
CA GLY A 87 17.39 -4.88 -30.62
C GLY A 87 16.83 -6.31 -30.54
N SER A 88 16.88 -6.95 -29.37
CA SER A 88 16.29 -8.28 -29.11
C SER A 88 14.93 -8.23 -28.37
N GLY A 89 14.47 -7.03 -28.00
CA GLY A 89 13.25 -6.84 -27.22
C GLY A 89 13.09 -5.42 -26.71
N TRP A 90 12.24 -5.26 -25.71
CA TRP A 90 11.99 -4.00 -25.02
C TRP A 90 12.57 -4.07 -23.61
N ALA A 91 13.55 -3.24 -23.30
CA ALA A 91 13.98 -3.02 -21.93
C ALA A 91 13.21 -1.86 -21.31
N VAL A 92 12.79 -2.01 -20.06
CA VAL A 92 12.24 -0.89 -19.31
C VAL A 92 13.40 -0.03 -18.82
N SER A 93 13.54 1.18 -19.37
CA SER A 93 14.61 2.11 -19.00
C SER A 93 14.21 2.94 -17.76
N LYS A 94 12.92 3.31 -17.65
CA LYS A 94 12.36 3.91 -16.44
C LYS A 94 10.97 3.33 -16.18
N LEU A 95 10.87 2.59 -15.07
CA LEU A 95 9.68 1.85 -14.68
C LEU A 95 8.82 2.71 -13.75
N PHE A 96 8.28 3.82 -14.24
CA PHE A 96 7.36 4.71 -13.50
C PHE A 96 8.01 5.65 -12.46
N ARG A 97 7.78 6.96 -12.61
CA ARG A 97 7.85 7.93 -11.51
C ARG A 97 6.42 8.23 -11.07
N TYR A 98 6.00 7.56 -10.00
CA TYR A 98 4.64 7.69 -9.45
C TYR A 98 4.64 8.80 -8.40
N HIS A 99 4.07 9.96 -8.74
CA HIS A 99 3.72 10.99 -7.76
C HIS A 99 2.22 10.94 -7.49
N ALA A 100 1.68 9.76 -7.14
CA ALA A 100 0.31 9.74 -6.64
C ALA A 100 0.31 9.87 -5.12
N PRO A 101 -0.51 10.78 -4.55
CA PRO A 101 -0.79 10.73 -3.14
C PRO A 101 -1.48 9.40 -2.87
N TYR A 102 -1.14 8.82 -1.73
CA TYR A 102 -1.82 7.65 -1.19
C TYR A 102 -2.30 8.02 0.21
N ARG A 103 -3.46 7.48 0.59
CA ARG A 103 -3.97 7.62 1.95
C ARG A 103 -3.82 6.31 2.70
N ILE A 104 -3.20 6.39 3.87
CA ILE A 104 -3.11 5.29 4.82
C ILE A 104 -4.15 5.52 5.91
N HIS A 105 -5.11 4.61 6.00
CA HIS A 105 -6.04 4.56 7.12
C HIS A 105 -5.56 3.49 8.08
N ARG A 106 -5.38 3.87 9.36
CA ARG A 106 -5.02 2.95 10.43
C ARG A 106 -6.08 2.98 11.53
N ARG A 107 -6.49 1.80 11.97
CA ARG A 107 -7.24 1.62 13.22
C ARG A 107 -6.51 0.57 14.05
N THR A 108 -6.09 0.94 15.24
CA THR A 108 -5.41 0.07 16.19
C THR A 108 -6.44 -0.57 17.11
N ARG A 109 -6.27 -1.85 17.45
CA ARG A 109 -7.10 -2.48 18.49
C ARG A 109 -6.78 -1.88 19.85
N ARG A 110 -7.80 -1.46 20.58
CA ARG A 110 -7.65 -1.12 22.00
C ARG A 110 -7.76 -2.43 22.79
N SER A 111 -6.70 -2.85 23.47
CA SER A 111 -6.83 -3.92 24.46
C SER A 111 -7.67 -3.37 25.62
N VAL A 112 -8.89 -3.85 25.75
CA VAL A 112 -9.64 -3.68 26.99
C VAL A 112 -9.01 -4.65 27.97
N GLY A 113 -8.18 -4.13 28.87
CA GLY A 113 -7.63 -4.91 29.97
C GLY A 113 -8.78 -5.48 30.79
N ARG A 114 -9.04 -6.78 30.62
CA ARG A 114 -9.88 -7.56 31.54
C ARG A 114 -9.07 -7.69 32.83
N GLN A 115 -9.20 -6.71 33.72
CA GLN A 115 -8.82 -6.85 35.12
C GLN A 115 -9.68 -7.99 35.69
N VAL A 116 -9.11 -9.20 35.69
CA VAL A 116 -9.64 -10.30 36.48
C VAL A 116 -9.37 -9.92 37.93
N ARG A 117 -10.40 -9.37 38.58
CA ARG A 117 -10.41 -9.15 40.03
C ARG A 117 -10.25 -10.52 40.68
N GLN A 118 -9.02 -10.89 41.05
CA GLN A 118 -8.77 -12.04 41.91
C GLN A 118 -9.53 -11.77 43.22
N GLN A 119 -10.64 -12.49 43.41
CA GLN A 119 -11.31 -12.53 44.69
C GLN A 119 -10.47 -13.48 45.57
N HIS A 120 -9.79 -12.89 46.55
CA HIS A 120 -9.21 -13.65 47.66
C HIS A 120 -10.33 -14.42 48.38
N PRO A 121 -10.20 -15.74 48.61
CA PRO A 121 -11.13 -16.44 49.47
C PRO A 121 -10.96 -15.96 50.91
N ALA A 122 -12.07 -15.56 51.54
CA ALA A 122 -12.11 -15.26 52.96
C ALA A 122 -11.85 -16.57 53.73
N ALA A 123 -10.82 -16.56 54.58
CA ALA A 123 -10.60 -17.61 55.57
C ALA A 123 -11.75 -17.55 56.59
N ALA A 124 -12.54 -18.63 56.66
CA ALA A 124 -13.47 -18.86 57.76
C ALA A 124 -12.67 -19.35 58.97
N LEU A 125 -12.78 -18.61 60.08
CA LEU A 125 -12.49 -19.07 61.44
C LEU A 125 -13.78 -19.64 62.04
#